data_AF-A0AA89BJ04-F1
#
_entry.id   AF-A0AA89BJ04-F1
#
_cell.length_a   1.000
_cell.length_b   1.000
_cell.length_c   1.000
_cell.angle_alpha   90.00
_cell.angle_beta   90.00
_cell.angle_gamma   90.00
#
_symmetry.space_group_name_H-M   'P 1'
#
loop_
_entity.id
_entity.type
_entity.pdbx_description
1 polymer ?
#
loop_
_entity_poly.entity_id
_entity_poly.type
_entity_poly.pdbx_seq_one_letter_code
_entity_poly.pdbx_strand_id
1 'polypeptide(L)'
;MRLTTEGKPPIILASEAHSRGLASVMMAQCQGCSKKFRMETSPKIPGSKRFDINVRAVWGSMVTGNGPAHLNEFLGTLNSPGLTHTSFSSIETEIGKWWLAALEKEILKAGQEERKLAIERNDYHQEVPAITVITDGGWSKRTHKHSYNAAGGVAIVIGKETKNCSI
;
A
#
# COMPACT_ATOMS: atom_id res chain seq x y z
N MET A 1 13.12 38.00 24.39
CA MET A 1 13.13 36.58 24.02
C MET A 1 13.78 35.80 25.18
N ARG A 2 13.00 35.42 26.19
CA ARG A 2 13.49 34.83 27.47
C ARG A 2 13.36 33.30 27.57
N LEU A 3 12.90 32.63 26.52
CA LEU A 3 12.58 31.19 26.58
C LEU A 3 13.83 30.31 26.50
N THR A 4 14.86 30.73 25.76
CA THR A 4 16.09 29.95 25.55
C THR A 4 17.00 29.94 26.78
N THR A 5 16.89 30.91 27.68
CA THR A 5 17.71 31.01 28.89
C THR A 5 17.22 30.12 30.04
N GLU A 6 15.98 29.64 29.99
CA GLU A 6 15.37 28.79 31.04
C GLU A 6 15.21 27.32 30.61
N GLY A 7 15.69 26.94 29.42
CA GLY A 7 15.55 25.57 28.89
C GLY A 7 14.12 25.13 28.58
N LYS A 8 13.15 26.06 28.53
CA LYS A 8 11.75 25.76 28.24
C LYS A 8 11.52 25.62 26.73
N PRO A 9 10.76 24.61 26.28
CA PRO A 9 10.48 24.44 24.85
C PRO A 9 9.67 25.65 24.33
N PRO A 10 10.00 26.21 23.17
CA PRO A 10 9.33 27.42 22.66
C PRO A 10 7.86 27.20 22.29
N ILE A 11 7.46 25.93 22.14
CA ILE A 11 6.13 25.49 21.70
C ILE A 11 5.59 24.50 22.74
N ILE A 12 4.35 24.68 23.16
CA ILE A 12 3.59 23.70 23.95
C ILE A 12 2.46 23.14 23.08
N LEU A 13 2.27 21.83 23.12
CA LEU A 13 1.08 21.18 22.60
C LEU A 13 -0.09 21.42 23.56
N ALA A 14 -1.11 22.13 23.09
CA ALA A 14 -2.27 22.52 23.91
C ALA A 14 -3.35 21.45 23.92
N SER A 15 -3.72 20.93 22.75
CA SER A 15 -4.75 19.90 22.62
C SER A 15 -4.69 19.21 21.25
N GLU A 16 -5.33 18.06 21.14
CA GLU A 16 -5.68 17.47 19.85
C GLU A 16 -7.02 18.07 19.37
N ALA A 17 -7.03 18.67 18.18
CA ALA A 17 -8.25 19.25 17.62
C ALA A 17 -9.19 18.18 17.05
N HIS A 18 -8.63 17.23 16.29
CA HIS A 18 -9.33 16.04 15.80
C HIS A 18 -8.34 15.01 15.25
N SER A 19 -8.75 13.75 15.23
CA SER A 19 -8.06 12.63 14.59
C SER A 19 -8.82 12.14 13.36
N ARG A 20 -8.10 11.60 12.38
CA ARG A 20 -8.63 10.90 11.21
C ARG A 20 -7.78 9.65 10.95
N GLY A 21 -8.13 8.55 11.59
CA GLY A 21 -7.27 7.36 11.61
C GLY A 21 -6.02 7.63 12.43
N LEU A 22 -4.86 7.28 11.89
CA LEU A 22 -3.55 7.50 12.52
C LEU A 22 -3.05 8.96 12.41
N ALA A 23 -3.74 9.81 11.65
CA ALA A 23 -3.38 11.21 11.50
C ALA A 23 -4.14 12.08 12.50
N SER A 24 -3.43 12.99 13.16
CA SER A 24 -3.96 13.91 14.16
C SER A 24 -3.63 15.34 13.78
N VAL A 25 -4.57 16.25 14.04
CA VAL A 25 -4.33 17.69 13.95
C VAL A 25 -4.22 18.22 15.36
N MET A 26 -3.02 18.65 15.72
CA MET A 26 -2.71 19.18 17.05
C MET A 26 -2.77 20.70 17.05
N MET A 27 -3.28 21.27 18.14
CA MET A 27 -3.17 22.69 18.44
C MET A 27 -1.93 22.91 19.30
N ALA A 28 -1.00 23.71 18.78
CA ALA A 28 0.20 24.12 19.48
C ALA A 28 0.12 25.62 19.80
N GLN A 29 0.81 26.04 20.86
CA GLN A 29 0.90 27.42 21.30
C GLN A 29 2.36 27.82 21.49
N CYS A 30 2.74 28.96 20.91
CA CYS A 30 4.04 29.58 21.19
C CYS A 30 4.03 30.16 22.60
N GLN A 31 5.00 29.79 23.43
CA GLN A 31 5.10 30.32 24.81
C GLN A 31 5.49 31.80 24.85
N GLY A 32 6.12 32.33 23.79
CA GLY A 32 6.67 33.68 23.79
C GLY A 32 5.66 34.74 23.39
N CYS A 33 4.81 34.44 22.41
CA CYS A 33 3.82 35.37 21.88
C CYS A 33 2.38 34.89 22.05
N SER A 34 2.16 33.74 22.69
CA SER A 34 0.85 33.11 22.92
C SER A 34 0.02 32.81 21.67
N LYS A 35 0.60 32.92 20.46
CA LYS A 35 -0.07 32.56 19.21
C LYS A 35 -0.30 31.06 19.15
N LYS A 36 -1.54 30.67 18.84
CA LYS A 36 -1.94 29.30 18.58
C LYS A 36 -1.82 28.98 17.10
N PHE A 37 -1.34 27.79 16.76
CA PHE A 37 -1.23 27.31 15.39
C PHE A 37 -1.51 25.81 15.32
N ARG A 38 -1.86 25.35 14.12
CA ARG A 38 -2.18 23.94 13.85
C ARG A 38 -0.95 23.22 13.33
N MET A 39 -0.77 21.99 13.79
CA MET A 39 0.24 21.07 13.28
C MET A 39 -0.46 19.76 12.91
N GLU A 40 -0.18 19.24 11.73
CA GLU A 40 -0.66 17.91 11.32
C GLU A 40 0.45 16.89 11.56
N THR A 41 0.13 15.73 12.14
CA THR A 41 1.15 14.67 12.38
C THR A 41 1.57 13.94 11.10
N SER A 42 0.78 14.05 10.05
CA SER A 42 1.06 13.48 8.73
C SER A 42 0.58 14.43 7.64
N PRO A 43 1.30 14.54 6.52
CA PRO A 43 0.80 15.25 5.35
C PRO A 43 -0.36 14.48 4.69
N LYS A 44 -1.12 15.19 3.87
CA LYS A 44 -2.07 14.59 2.92
C LYS A 44 -1.36 14.26 1.62
N ILE A 45 -1.83 13.21 0.95
CA ILE A 45 -1.35 12.84 -0.37
C ILE A 45 -1.80 13.92 -1.37
N PRO A 46 -0.92 14.43 -2.25
CA PRO A 46 -1.30 15.41 -3.28
C PRO A 46 -2.48 14.93 -4.12
N GLY A 47 -3.51 15.76 -4.27
CA GLY A 47 -4.72 15.41 -5.03
C GLY A 47 -5.69 14.46 -4.30
N SER A 48 -5.39 14.01 -3.09
CA SER A 48 -6.26 13.14 -2.29
C SER A 48 -6.65 13.78 -0.97
N LYS A 49 -7.79 13.35 -0.42
CA LYS A 49 -8.25 13.74 0.93
C LYS A 49 -7.62 12.86 2.02
N ARG A 50 -6.83 11.85 1.65
CA ARG A 50 -6.22 10.88 2.56
C ARG A 50 -4.92 11.42 3.15
N PHE A 51 -4.72 11.10 4.43
CA PHE A 51 -3.42 11.26 5.07
C PHE A 51 -2.49 10.14 4.64
N ASP A 52 -1.24 10.49 4.35
CA ASP A 52 -0.19 9.57 3.89
C ASP A 52 -0.01 8.40 4.86
N ILE A 53 0.02 8.68 6.17
CA ILE A 53 0.17 7.66 7.21
C ILE A 53 -0.92 6.56 7.18
N ASN A 54 -2.16 6.92 6.84
CA ASN A 54 -3.25 5.95 6.78
C ASN A 54 -3.07 5.00 5.59
N VAL A 55 -2.62 5.53 4.45
CA VAL A 55 -2.36 4.72 3.26
C VAL A 55 -1.19 3.78 3.51
N ARG A 56 -0.11 4.26 4.14
CA ARG A 56 1.03 3.43 4.51
C ARG A 56 0.67 2.33 5.50
N ALA A 57 -0.16 2.63 6.51
CA ALA A 57 -0.60 1.64 7.48
C ALA A 57 -1.41 0.51 6.80
N VAL A 58 -2.34 0.86 5.92
CA VAL A 58 -3.11 -0.14 5.16
C VAL A 58 -2.23 -0.91 4.19
N TRP A 59 -1.33 -0.25 3.47
CA TRP A 59 -0.37 -0.91 2.58
C TRP A 59 0.49 -1.94 3.34
N GLY A 60 1.06 -1.54 4.48
CA GLY A 60 1.86 -2.43 5.32
C GLY A 60 1.06 -3.63 5.80
N SER A 61 -0.20 -3.43 6.20
CA SER A 61 -1.09 -4.53 6.55
C SER A 61 -1.34 -5.48 5.37
N MET A 62 -1.63 -4.96 4.17
CA MET A 62 -1.86 -5.78 2.98
C MET A 62 -0.64 -6.63 2.60
N VAL A 63 0.56 -6.04 2.61
CA VAL A 63 1.81 -6.76 2.28
C VAL A 63 2.14 -7.84 3.30
N THR A 64 1.75 -7.65 4.56
CA THR A 64 1.95 -8.64 5.63
C THR A 64 0.81 -9.65 5.73
N GLY A 65 -0.20 -9.59 4.85
CA GLY A 65 -1.36 -10.49 4.87
C GLY A 65 -2.34 -10.22 6.01
N ASN A 66 -2.30 -9.03 6.60
CA ASN A 66 -3.12 -8.63 7.74
C ASN A 66 -4.32 -7.78 7.34
N GLY A 67 -5.43 -7.98 8.05
CA GLY A 67 -6.67 -7.23 7.88
C GLY A 67 -6.82 -6.04 8.84
N PRO A 68 -7.96 -5.33 8.76
CA PRO A 68 -8.27 -4.17 9.61
C PRO A 68 -8.31 -4.49 11.11
N ALA A 69 -8.75 -5.71 11.47
CA ALA A 69 -8.80 -6.13 12.88
C ALA A 69 -7.41 -6.21 13.50
N HIS A 70 -6.48 -6.89 12.83
CA HIS A 70 -5.09 -7.04 13.29
C HIS A 70 -4.38 -5.67 13.38
N LEU A 71 -4.58 -4.79 12.37
CA LEU A 71 -4.02 -3.45 12.42
C LEU A 71 -4.50 -2.66 13.65
N ASN A 72 -5.81 -2.71 13.95
CA ASN A 72 -6.36 -2.00 15.09
C ASN A 72 -5.97 -2.61 16.44
N GLU A 73 -5.79 -3.93 16.51
CA GLU A 73 -5.27 -4.60 17.71
C GLU A 73 -3.83 -4.16 18.01
N PHE A 74 -2.98 -4.14 16.98
CA PHE A 74 -1.62 -3.64 17.09
C PHE A 74 -1.59 -2.16 17.54
N LEU A 75 -2.39 -1.31 16.91
CA LEU A 75 -2.46 0.12 17.27
C LEU A 75 -3.06 0.34 18.67
N GLY A 76 -4.03 -0.48 19.07
CA GLY A 76 -4.60 -0.47 20.42
C GLY A 76 -3.56 -0.80 21.49
N THR A 77 -2.66 -1.75 21.22
CA THR A 77 -1.53 -2.08 22.11
C THR A 77 -0.57 -0.90 22.29
N LEU A 78 -0.42 -0.07 21.25
CA LEU A 78 0.40 1.15 21.28
C LEU A 78 -0.35 2.36 21.87
N ASN A 79 -1.63 2.20 22.25
CA ASN A 79 -2.53 3.30 22.60
C ASN A 79 -2.58 4.39 21.49
N SER A 80 -2.52 3.96 20.23
CA SER A 80 -2.60 4.80 19.04
C SER A 80 -4.00 4.73 18.42
N PRO A 81 -4.53 5.81 17.83
CA PRO A 81 -5.81 5.76 17.14
C PRO A 81 -5.77 4.80 15.96
N GLY A 82 -6.83 4.01 15.81
CA GLY A 82 -7.02 3.03 14.74
C GLY A 82 -7.78 3.58 13.54
N LEU A 83 -7.92 2.73 12.51
CA LEU A 83 -8.74 3.02 11.33
C LEU A 83 -10.10 2.33 11.43
N THR A 84 -11.16 3.00 10.99
CA THR A 84 -12.45 2.32 10.81
C THR A 84 -12.34 1.27 9.71
N HIS A 85 -13.10 0.19 9.81
CA HIS A 85 -13.14 -0.85 8.77
C HIS A 85 -13.48 -0.26 7.40
N THR A 86 -14.43 0.68 7.35
CA THR A 86 -14.82 1.39 6.11
C THR A 86 -13.66 2.19 5.51
N SER A 87 -12.89 2.88 6.35
CA SER A 87 -11.72 3.64 5.89
C SER A 87 -10.64 2.70 5.38
N PHE A 88 -10.36 1.62 6.11
CA PHE A 88 -9.40 0.59 5.69
C PHE A 88 -9.77 0.02 4.32
N SER A 89 -10.98 -0.54 4.16
CA SER A 89 -11.40 -1.17 2.90
C SER A 89 -11.40 -0.19 1.72
N SER A 90 -11.75 1.08 1.97
CA SER A 90 -11.70 2.10 0.91
C SER A 90 -10.28 2.41 0.44
N ILE A 91 -9.31 2.41 1.36
CA ILE A 91 -7.89 2.62 1.06
C ILE A 91 -7.30 1.36 0.41
N GLU A 92 -7.63 0.18 0.93
CA GLU A 92 -7.24 -1.12 0.37
C GLU A 92 -7.67 -1.25 -1.10
N THR A 93 -8.90 -0.84 -1.41
CA THR A 93 -9.40 -0.82 -2.80
C THR A 93 -8.61 0.14 -3.69
N GLU A 94 -8.21 1.30 -3.15
CA GLU A 94 -7.41 2.30 -3.87
C GLU A 94 -6.00 1.78 -4.15
N ILE A 95 -5.35 1.19 -3.13
CA ILE A 95 -4.04 0.53 -3.26
C ILE A 95 -4.10 -0.61 -4.27
N GLY A 96 -5.14 -1.44 -4.22
CA GLY A 96 -5.33 -2.54 -5.18
C GLY A 96 -5.39 -2.07 -6.63
N LYS A 97 -6.00 -0.91 -6.90
CA LYS A 97 -5.98 -0.30 -8.24
C LYS A 97 -4.59 0.14 -8.66
N TRP A 98 -3.81 0.73 -7.75
CA TRP A 98 -2.43 1.12 -8.04
C TRP A 98 -1.54 -0.08 -8.30
N TRP A 99 -1.69 -1.15 -7.52
CA TRP A 99 -0.97 -2.40 -7.72
C TRP A 99 -1.32 -3.04 -9.06
N LEU A 100 -2.61 -3.09 -9.41
CA LEU A 100 -3.05 -3.61 -10.70
C LEU A 100 -2.47 -2.78 -11.86
N ALA A 101 -2.53 -1.45 -11.80
CA ALA A 101 -1.99 -0.59 -12.85
C ALA A 101 -0.46 -0.73 -12.99
N ALA A 102 0.26 -0.87 -11.89
CA ALA A 102 1.70 -1.12 -11.91
C ALA A 102 2.02 -2.50 -12.49
N LEU A 103 1.26 -3.52 -12.09
CA LEU A 103 1.41 -4.89 -12.56
C LEU A 103 1.15 -4.99 -14.08
N GLU A 104 0.05 -4.41 -14.56
CA GLU A 104 -0.30 -4.38 -16.00
C GLU A 104 0.82 -3.75 -16.83
N LYS A 105 1.40 -2.64 -16.35
CA LYS A 105 2.49 -1.95 -17.03
C LYS A 105 3.75 -2.83 -17.12
N GLU A 106 4.14 -3.49 -16.03
CA GLU A 106 5.32 -4.34 -16.01
C GLU A 106 5.13 -5.62 -16.82
N ILE A 107 3.94 -6.24 -16.76
CA ILE A 107 3.57 -7.41 -17.58
C ILE A 107 3.66 -7.07 -19.08
N LEU A 108 3.10 -5.94 -19.51
CA LEU A 108 3.17 -5.52 -20.91
C LEU A 108 4.62 -5.29 -21.36
N LYS A 109 5.45 -4.69 -20.51
CA LYS A 109 6.86 -4.46 -20.80
C LYS A 109 7.64 -5.77 -20.89
N ALA A 110 7.41 -6.70 -19.98
CA ALA A 110 8.02 -8.04 -20.00
C ALA A 110 7.63 -8.80 -21.28
N GLY A 111 6.34 -8.81 -21.64
CA GLY A 111 5.87 -9.45 -22.87
C GLY A 111 6.45 -8.84 -24.16
N GLN A 112 6.66 -7.52 -24.19
CA GLN A 112 7.33 -6.85 -25.33
C GLN A 112 8.80 -7.26 -25.46
N GLU A 113 9.52 -7.31 -24.34
CA GLU A 113 10.92 -7.74 -24.29
C GLU A 113 11.07 -9.20 -24.75
N GLU A 114 10.21 -10.08 -24.24
CA GLU A 114 10.19 -11.50 -24.60
C GLU A 114 9.88 -11.72 -26.07
N ARG A 115 8.90 -10.99 -26.61
CA ARG A 115 8.59 -11.01 -28.05
C ARG A 115 9.79 -10.58 -28.89
N LYS A 116 10.52 -9.54 -28.47
CA LYS A 116 11.72 -9.06 -29.18
C LYS A 116 12.80 -10.14 -29.23
N LEU A 117 13.05 -10.81 -28.10
CA LEU A 117 14.02 -11.90 -28.01
C LEU A 117 13.64 -13.10 -28.88
N ALA A 118 12.36 -13.47 -28.95
CA ALA A 118 11.90 -14.55 -29.82
C ALA A 118 12.15 -14.24 -31.31
N ILE A 119 11.88 -13.00 -31.73
CA ILE A 119 12.14 -12.54 -33.10
C ILE A 119 13.65 -12.57 -33.41
N GLU A 120 14.49 -12.07 -32.49
CA GLU A 120 15.95 -12.05 -32.66
C GLU A 120 16.55 -13.47 -32.76
N ARG A 121 15.96 -14.44 -32.07
CA ARG A 121 16.37 -15.86 -32.11
C ARG A 121 15.77 -16.63 -33.28
N ASN A 122 14.87 -16.00 -34.05
CA ASN A 122 14.08 -16.65 -35.07
C ASN A 122 13.26 -17.84 -34.54
N ASP A 123 12.79 -17.74 -33.29
CA ASP A 123 11.96 -18.74 -32.62
C ASP A 123 10.48 -18.45 -32.92
N TYR A 124 9.90 -19.24 -33.82
CA TYR A 124 8.51 -19.10 -34.24
C TYR A 124 7.76 -20.42 -34.11
N HIS A 125 6.52 -20.32 -33.63
CA HIS A 125 5.54 -21.39 -33.69
C HIS A 125 4.36 -20.91 -34.53
N GLN A 126 4.13 -21.55 -35.69
CA GLN A 126 3.05 -21.17 -36.61
C GLN A 126 3.05 -19.67 -36.96
N GLU A 127 4.21 -19.14 -37.35
CA GLU A 127 4.42 -17.71 -37.70
C GLU A 127 4.26 -16.71 -36.54
N VAL A 128 4.02 -17.18 -35.32
CA VAL A 128 3.97 -16.35 -34.11
C VAL A 128 5.28 -16.50 -33.32
N PRO A 129 5.94 -15.39 -32.91
CA PRO A 129 7.13 -15.46 -32.06
C PRO A 129 6.82 -16.26 -30.78
N ALA A 130 7.59 -17.31 -30.54
CA ALA A 130 7.36 -18.24 -29.44
C ALA A 130 8.44 -18.11 -28.38
N ILE A 131 8.04 -18.19 -27.11
CA ILE A 131 8.94 -18.12 -25.96
C ILE A 131 8.76 -19.33 -25.07
N THR A 132 9.83 -19.78 -24.43
CA THR A 132 9.74 -20.77 -23.38
C THR A 132 9.42 -20.08 -22.06
N VAL A 133 8.38 -20.54 -21.39
CA VAL A 133 7.96 -20.02 -20.08
C VAL A 133 7.97 -21.12 -19.03
N ILE A 134 8.11 -20.70 -17.78
CA ILE A 134 7.88 -21.51 -16.58
C ILE A 134 6.53 -21.07 -16.05
N THR A 135 5.61 -22.01 -15.90
CA THR A 135 4.24 -21.71 -15.44
C THR A 135 3.94 -22.46 -14.15
N ASP A 136 3.30 -21.77 -13.22
CA ASP A 136 2.70 -22.35 -12.04
C ASP A 136 1.27 -21.82 -11.91
N GLY A 137 0.38 -22.58 -11.30
CA GLY A 137 -1.00 -22.17 -11.14
C GLY A 137 -1.77 -23.03 -10.16
N GLY A 138 -2.79 -22.44 -9.56
CA GLY A 138 -3.57 -23.11 -8.54
C GLY A 138 -4.96 -22.51 -8.38
N TRP A 139 -5.87 -23.34 -7.86
CA TRP A 139 -7.17 -22.90 -7.37
C TRP A 139 -7.12 -22.81 -5.85
N SER A 140 -7.42 -21.64 -5.31
CA SER A 140 -7.52 -21.47 -3.86
C SER A 140 -8.64 -22.35 -3.30
N LYS A 141 -8.36 -23.10 -2.24
CA LYS A 141 -9.41 -23.81 -1.49
C LYS A 141 -10.22 -22.80 -0.69
N ARG A 142 -11.55 -22.79 -0.88
CA ARG A 142 -12.47 -22.00 -0.06
C ARG A 142 -13.20 -22.95 0.87
N THR A 143 -12.79 -22.98 2.15
CA THR A 143 -13.59 -23.21 3.38
C THR A 143 -12.77 -23.90 4.48
N HIS A 144 -13.16 -23.61 5.72
CA HIS A 144 -13.02 -24.51 6.86
C HIS A 144 -14.15 -25.57 6.76
N LYS A 145 -13.82 -26.86 6.68
CA LYS A 145 -14.70 -28.07 6.69
C LYS A 145 -15.24 -28.65 5.37
N HIS A 146 -15.40 -27.92 4.25
CA HIS A 146 -15.96 -28.50 3.02
C HIS A 146 -15.11 -28.16 1.79
N SER A 147 -14.10 -29.00 1.49
CA SER A 147 -13.08 -28.79 0.44
C SER A 147 -13.61 -28.40 -0.95
N TYR A 148 -13.98 -27.14 -1.12
CA TYR A 148 -14.49 -26.54 -2.35
C TYR A 148 -13.38 -25.71 -2.99
N ASN A 149 -13.20 -25.84 -4.30
CA ASN A 149 -12.28 -25.00 -5.05
C ASN A 149 -12.91 -23.63 -5.32
N ALA A 150 -12.12 -22.56 -5.30
CA ALA A 150 -12.58 -21.26 -5.75
C ALA A 150 -13.08 -21.34 -7.20
N ALA A 151 -14.05 -20.49 -7.56
CA ALA A 151 -14.52 -20.39 -8.94
C ALA A 151 -13.46 -19.82 -9.91
N GLY A 152 -12.46 -19.10 -9.37
CA GLY A 152 -11.31 -18.58 -10.12
C GLY A 152 -10.02 -19.27 -9.69
N GLY A 153 -9.13 -19.50 -10.67
CA GLY A 153 -7.76 -19.93 -10.46
C GLY A 153 -6.79 -18.77 -10.62
N VAL A 154 -5.55 -18.96 -10.17
CA VAL A 154 -4.42 -18.05 -10.38
C VAL A 154 -3.39 -18.81 -11.19
N ALA A 155 -2.77 -18.14 -12.16
CA ALA A 155 -1.61 -18.63 -12.89
C ALA A 155 -0.52 -17.56 -12.83
N ILE A 156 0.73 -18.00 -12.81
CA ILE A 156 1.93 -17.18 -12.87
C ILE A 156 2.76 -17.73 -14.03
N VAL A 157 3.14 -16.86 -14.96
CA VAL A 157 3.91 -17.19 -16.15
C VAL A 157 5.18 -16.34 -16.15
N ILE A 158 6.33 -17.02 -16.12
CA ILE A 158 7.65 -16.39 -16.05
C ILE A 158 8.46 -16.78 -17.28
N GLY A 159 9.06 -15.80 -17.95
CA GLY A 159 10.01 -16.06 -19.03
C GLY A 159 11.19 -16.90 -18.57
N LYS A 160 11.47 -18.00 -19.28
CA LYS A 160 12.65 -18.82 -18.98
C LYS A 160 13.95 -18.01 -19.11
N GLU A 161 14.00 -17.05 -20.02
CA GLU A 161 15.20 -16.31 -20.38
C GLU A 161 15.33 -15.01 -19.58
N THR A 162 14.30 -14.17 -19.60
CA THR A 162 14.25 -12.87 -18.91
C THR A 162 14.09 -13.01 -17.40
N LYS A 163 13.50 -14.12 -16.94
CA LYS A 163 13.06 -14.32 -15.55
C LYS A 163 12.03 -13.28 -15.08
N ASN A 164 11.41 -12.56 -16.01
CA ASN A 164 10.39 -11.57 -15.73
C ASN A 164 9.00 -12.23 -15.75
N CYS A 165 8.09 -11.69 -14.95
CA CYS A 165 6.70 -12.14 -14.91
C CYS A 165 5.92 -11.51 -16.08
N SER A 166 5.31 -12.35 -16.90
CA SER A 166 4.58 -11.96 -18.11
C SER A 166 3.08 -12.20 -18.02
N ILE A 167 2.61 -12.99 -17.04
CA ILE A 167 1.18 -13.17 -16.65
C ILE A 167 1.13 -13.52 -15.16
#